data_AF-A0A067RBX7-F1
#
_entry.id   AF-A0A067RBX7-F1
#
_cell.length_a   1.000
_cell.length_b   1.000
_cell.length_c   1.000
_cell.angle_alpha   90.00
_cell.angle_beta   90.00
_cell.angle_gamma   90.00
#
_symmetry.space_group_name_H-M   'P 1'
#
loop_
_entity.id
_entity.type
_entity.pdbx_description
1 polymer ?
#
loop_
_entity_poly.entity_id
_entity_poly.type
_entity_poly.pdbx_seq_one_letter_code
_entity_poly.pdbx_strand_id
1 'polypeptide(L)'
;MAFWKSKTPRFQERISCAPPPTKYAPHNKNQVKGHVPYDKQKTSRFLDAEHERNSKSRSNQIRVKSRSKNLLEDELKTAKQNLRDMEQMFCESEITIAQLLTENKELEELLQMQDEFYSKAVGLQMNKSAEEKVIKLRKQKRELELRKSAETQRKPREEHMMEMKGKSRKFHEMAGETSNTITGEESKYSKQEADLRNELRVTKLQLQSARGEEKAKFKETIARVTEKNEAILKEMCKDYNAKMTKKDTELKQLQKEVKKLTFQLSSTQEQNDLLRKYVKEQAQQINTQVDNSNLNTEMQGQVSELEQQVFDQQVKLTNVIKKHEELQKVLNKKEMDIKQKMSIINEQYEELEDQDDMIASLKSQLQEKDHKIATLQKQMDEQNTYAKKFQKYLYQKQMGNEQRNCLISDTSYELNELLKTHMEEQDTHEKKLLDLQASLTEVIKKNEELQEDVNKKEMGIKQMERVINELKSELDNMKDVNGSLKLALGHKYSALQNTSGDTCKEGEK
;
A
#
# COMPACT_ATOMS: atom_id res chain seq x y z
N MET A 1 28.56 -27.69 55.63
CA MET A 1 29.21 -26.92 54.55
C MET A 1 29.97 -27.88 53.67
N ALA A 2 29.84 -27.82 52.35
CA ALA A 2 30.57 -28.69 51.42
C ALA A 2 31.03 -27.87 50.20
N PHE A 3 32.33 -27.81 49.96
CA PHE A 3 32.90 -27.18 48.76
C PHE A 3 32.91 -28.20 47.61
N TRP A 4 32.23 -27.91 46.51
CA TRP A 4 32.42 -28.61 45.24
C TRP A 4 33.41 -27.86 44.35
N LYS A 5 34.18 -28.61 43.54
CA LYS A 5 35.34 -28.11 42.78
C LYS A 5 35.11 -28.21 41.27
N SER A 6 35.61 -27.21 40.54
CA SER A 6 35.94 -27.26 39.10
C SER A 6 34.73 -27.40 38.14
N LYS A 7 34.79 -27.01 36.86
CA LYS A 7 35.95 -26.75 35.99
C LYS A 7 35.71 -25.52 35.10
N THR A 8 36.70 -24.63 34.99
CA THR A 8 36.79 -23.63 33.91
C THR A 8 38.02 -23.93 33.04
N PRO A 9 37.89 -24.11 31.71
CA PRO A 9 39.05 -24.24 30.83
C PRO A 9 39.82 -22.92 30.77
N ARG A 10 41.16 -23.00 30.83
CA ARG A 10 42.03 -21.85 30.53
C ARG A 10 42.22 -21.72 29.01
N PHE A 11 42.28 -20.48 28.55
CA PHE A 11 42.93 -19.99 27.31
C PHE A 11 43.06 -20.97 26.13
N GLN A 12 42.32 -20.68 25.05
CA GLN A 12 42.83 -20.94 23.71
C GLN A 12 43.44 -19.65 23.15
N GLU A 13 44.74 -19.64 22.90
CA GLU A 13 45.38 -18.59 22.11
C GLU A 13 44.99 -18.76 20.64
N ARG A 14 44.28 -17.78 20.08
CA ARG A 14 44.20 -17.59 18.62
C ARG A 14 44.71 -16.20 18.27
N ILE A 15 46.00 -16.20 17.94
CA ILE A 15 46.80 -15.06 17.50
C ILE A 15 46.28 -14.54 16.14
N SER A 16 46.67 -13.32 15.77
CA SER A 16 46.51 -12.71 14.43
C SER A 16 45.20 -11.95 14.16
N CYS A 17 45.05 -10.79 14.81
CA CYS A 17 44.18 -9.70 14.33
C CYS A 17 44.78 -8.93 13.12
N ALA A 18 45.42 -9.63 12.18
CA ALA A 18 45.85 -9.07 10.91
C ALA A 18 44.70 -9.20 9.89
N PRO A 19 44.18 -8.10 9.31
CA PRO A 19 43.16 -8.19 8.28
C PRO A 19 43.74 -8.91 7.03
N PRO A 20 42.95 -9.74 6.33
CA PRO A 20 43.43 -10.44 5.14
C PRO A 20 43.83 -9.43 4.05
N PRO A 21 44.90 -9.70 3.28
CA PRO A 21 45.44 -8.75 2.32
C PRO A 21 44.39 -8.40 1.25
N THR A 22 44.00 -7.14 1.21
CA THR A 22 43.02 -6.62 0.25
C THR A 22 43.60 -6.71 -1.15
N LYS A 23 43.07 -7.64 -1.95
CA LYS A 23 43.37 -7.75 -3.39
C LYS A 23 42.79 -6.52 -4.11
N TYR A 24 43.54 -5.43 -4.12
CA TYR A 24 43.30 -4.27 -4.99
C TYR A 24 43.49 -4.68 -6.45
N ALA A 25 42.45 -5.27 -7.04
CA ALA A 25 42.31 -5.40 -8.48
C ALA A 25 41.83 -4.04 -9.01
N PRO A 26 42.67 -3.26 -9.74
CA PRO A 26 42.24 -1.99 -10.29
C PRO A 26 41.18 -2.24 -11.37
N HIS A 27 39.91 -1.98 -11.05
CA HIS A 27 38.77 -2.24 -11.94
C HIS A 27 38.63 -1.17 -13.02
N ASN A 28 39.74 -0.87 -13.69
CA ASN A 28 39.88 0.18 -14.69
C ASN A 28 39.30 -0.29 -16.05
N LYS A 29 37.97 -0.41 -16.14
CA LYS A 29 37.23 -0.73 -17.37
C LYS A 29 37.27 0.38 -18.44
N ASN A 30 38.19 1.34 -18.30
CA ASN A 30 38.49 2.31 -19.35
C ASN A 30 39.23 1.61 -20.49
N GLN A 31 38.46 1.09 -21.46
CA GLN A 31 39.00 0.81 -22.79
C GLN A 31 39.65 2.08 -23.32
N VAL A 32 40.97 2.04 -23.50
CA VAL A 32 41.69 3.08 -24.25
C VAL A 32 41.15 3.03 -25.67
N LYS A 33 40.29 4.00 -26.04
CA LYS A 33 39.79 4.12 -27.41
C LYS A 33 41.00 4.25 -28.35
N GLY A 34 41.04 3.39 -29.36
CA GLY A 34 42.19 3.20 -30.22
C GLY A 34 42.57 4.43 -31.05
N HIS A 35 43.67 4.30 -31.82
CA HIS A 35 44.21 5.35 -32.67
C HIS A 35 43.14 6.11 -33.46
N VAL A 36 43.12 7.43 -33.28
CA VAL A 36 42.56 8.35 -34.28
C VAL A 36 43.63 8.52 -35.37
N PRO A 37 43.35 8.17 -36.65
CA PRO A 37 44.31 8.38 -37.73
C PRO A 37 44.59 9.88 -37.95
N TYR A 38 45.83 10.18 -38.35
CA TYR A 38 46.42 11.52 -38.23
C TYR A 38 45.72 12.62 -39.05
N ASP A 39 45.04 12.26 -40.14
CA ASP A 39 44.45 13.20 -41.11
C ASP A 39 43.25 14.03 -40.61
N LYS A 40 42.75 13.78 -39.39
CA LYS A 40 41.62 14.56 -38.82
C LYS A 40 42.03 15.71 -37.89
N GLN A 41 43.32 16.03 -37.77
CA GLN A 41 43.83 17.06 -36.84
C GLN A 41 43.77 18.53 -37.33
N LYS A 42 42.95 18.89 -38.34
CA LYS A 42 42.98 20.24 -38.96
C LYS A 42 41.73 21.13 -38.87
N THR A 43 40.72 20.79 -38.06
CA THR A 43 39.52 21.64 -37.86
C THR A 43 39.26 22.06 -36.40
N SER A 44 39.98 21.53 -35.42
CA SER A 44 39.72 21.70 -33.98
C SER A 44 40.27 23.01 -33.36
N ARG A 45 40.22 24.16 -34.07
CA ARG A 45 40.78 25.45 -33.58
C ARG A 45 39.91 26.70 -33.80
N PHE A 46 38.67 26.56 -34.26
CA PHE A 46 37.78 27.70 -34.56
C PHE A 46 36.32 27.50 -34.12
N LEU A 47 36.07 26.77 -33.02
CA LEU A 47 34.72 26.54 -32.48
C LEU A 47 34.58 26.84 -30.96
N ASP A 48 35.56 27.53 -30.36
CA ASP A 48 35.55 27.87 -28.93
C ASP A 48 34.63 29.05 -28.56
N ALA A 49 33.91 29.64 -29.54
CA ALA A 49 33.14 30.88 -29.36
C ALA A 49 31.67 30.69 -28.94
N GLU A 50 31.03 29.53 -29.18
CA GLU A 50 29.57 29.38 -28.99
C GLU A 50 29.15 28.42 -27.87
N HIS A 51 30.04 27.54 -27.38
CA HIS A 51 29.64 26.54 -26.37
C HIS A 51 29.43 27.09 -24.95
N GLU A 52 29.87 28.33 -24.66
CA GLU A 52 29.81 28.89 -23.31
C GLU A 52 28.39 29.16 -22.79
N ARG A 53 27.39 29.28 -23.69
CA ARG A 53 25.98 29.53 -23.31
C ARG A 53 25.22 28.27 -22.86
N ASN A 54 25.69 27.07 -23.23
CA ASN A 54 24.95 25.82 -22.95
C ASN A 54 25.58 24.96 -21.82
N SER A 55 26.77 25.33 -21.34
CA SER A 55 27.46 24.67 -20.23
C SER A 55 26.70 24.78 -18.89
N LYS A 56 26.03 25.92 -18.66
CA LYS A 56 25.28 26.24 -17.43
C LYS A 56 24.03 25.36 -17.23
N SER A 57 23.41 24.88 -18.33
CA SER A 57 22.25 23.97 -18.26
C SER A 57 22.65 22.54 -17.87
N ARG A 58 23.75 22.02 -18.45
CA ARG A 58 24.25 20.67 -18.12
C ARG A 58 24.79 20.58 -16.69
N SER A 59 25.49 21.60 -16.17
CA SER A 59 25.97 21.58 -14.78
C SER A 59 24.82 21.57 -13.76
N ASN A 60 23.72 22.28 -14.05
CA ASN A 60 22.51 22.24 -13.23
C ASN A 60 21.81 20.88 -13.27
N GLN A 61 21.63 20.25 -14.44
CA GLN A 61 21.07 18.90 -14.52
C GLN A 61 21.90 17.86 -13.75
N ILE A 62 23.24 17.95 -13.81
CA ILE A 62 24.13 17.07 -13.04
C ILE A 62 23.95 17.33 -11.53
N ARG A 63 23.90 18.59 -11.08
CA ARG A 63 23.62 18.93 -9.67
C ARG A 63 22.27 18.41 -9.19
N VAL A 64 21.22 18.46 -10.00
CA VAL A 64 19.89 17.94 -9.66
C VAL A 64 19.91 16.41 -9.57
N LYS A 65 20.52 15.70 -10.52
CA LYS A 65 20.66 14.23 -10.47
C LYS A 65 21.50 13.77 -9.26
N SER A 66 22.60 14.47 -8.93
CA SER A 66 23.37 14.17 -7.71
C SER A 66 22.58 14.43 -6.43
N ARG A 67 21.81 15.53 -6.35
CA ARG A 67 20.95 15.80 -5.18
C ARG A 67 19.86 14.74 -5.01
N SER A 68 19.20 14.35 -6.10
CA SER A 68 18.18 13.28 -6.08
C SER A 68 18.78 11.93 -5.68
N LYS A 69 19.98 11.57 -6.18
CA LYS A 69 20.67 10.34 -5.76
C LYS A 69 20.95 10.37 -4.25
N ASN A 70 21.53 11.46 -3.73
CA ASN A 70 21.85 11.57 -2.32
C ASN A 70 20.59 11.47 -1.44
N LEU A 71 19.48 12.10 -1.85
CA LEU A 71 18.21 12.02 -1.13
C LEU A 71 17.71 10.56 -1.01
N LEU A 72 17.71 9.83 -2.13
CA LEU A 72 17.34 8.41 -2.17
C LEU A 72 18.30 7.53 -1.36
N GLU A 73 19.58 7.91 -1.25
CA GLU A 73 20.62 7.18 -0.50
C GLU A 73 20.47 7.41 1.02
N ASP A 74 20.04 8.60 1.45
CA ASP A 74 19.65 8.91 2.83
C ASP A 74 18.28 8.33 3.21
N GLU A 75 17.30 8.33 2.31
CA GLU A 75 16.00 7.64 2.49
C GLU A 75 16.21 6.13 2.64
N LEU A 76 17.01 5.50 1.77
CA LEU A 76 17.37 4.08 1.86
C LEU A 76 18.12 3.75 3.15
N LYS A 77 18.99 4.65 3.62
CA LYS A 77 19.70 4.52 4.89
C LYS A 77 18.74 4.60 6.09
N THR A 78 17.75 5.49 6.03
CA THR A 78 16.69 5.64 7.04
C THR A 78 15.80 4.40 7.08
N ALA A 79 15.30 3.94 5.92
CA ALA A 79 14.51 2.71 5.83
C ALA A 79 15.25 1.47 6.36
N LYS A 80 16.57 1.38 6.11
CA LYS A 80 17.44 0.33 6.68
C LYS A 80 17.69 0.45 8.18
N GLN A 81 17.52 1.64 8.77
CA GLN A 81 17.57 1.80 10.22
C GLN A 81 16.24 1.37 10.83
N ASN A 82 15.12 1.89 10.32
CA ASN A 82 13.78 1.51 10.77
C ASN A 82 13.54 -0.01 10.71
N LEU A 83 14.08 -0.70 9.69
CA LEU A 83 14.05 -2.17 9.63
C LEU A 83 14.80 -2.83 10.79
N ARG A 84 16.02 -2.38 11.12
CA ARG A 84 16.77 -2.89 12.28
C ARG A 84 16.07 -2.59 13.60
N ASP A 85 15.47 -1.41 13.72
CA ASP A 85 14.75 -1.01 14.92
C ASP A 85 13.50 -1.89 15.12
N MET A 86 12.80 -2.24 14.04
CA MET A 86 11.71 -3.22 14.07
C MET A 86 12.19 -4.64 14.37
N GLU A 87 13.29 -5.10 13.74
CA GLU A 87 13.92 -6.40 14.02
C GLU A 87 14.29 -6.52 15.52
N GLN A 88 14.82 -5.45 16.12
CA GLN A 88 15.11 -5.37 17.55
C GLN A 88 13.83 -5.43 18.40
N MET A 89 12.79 -4.65 18.08
CA MET A 89 11.50 -4.73 18.80
C MET A 89 10.88 -6.14 18.73
N PHE A 90 11.01 -6.84 17.59
CA PHE A 90 10.55 -8.22 17.49
C PHE A 90 11.34 -9.14 18.42
N CYS A 91 12.68 -9.05 18.45
CA CYS A 91 13.51 -9.82 19.38
C CYS A 91 13.16 -9.55 20.85
N GLU A 92 12.95 -8.28 21.22
CA GLU A 92 12.53 -7.89 22.57
C GLU A 92 11.13 -8.46 22.91
N SER A 93 10.19 -8.45 21.96
CA SER A 93 8.87 -9.05 22.14
C SER A 93 8.90 -10.57 22.29
N GLU A 94 9.76 -11.27 21.54
CA GLU A 94 9.95 -12.73 21.66
C GLU A 94 10.53 -13.10 23.03
N ILE A 95 11.48 -12.31 23.55
CA ILE A 95 12.03 -12.47 24.90
C ILE A 95 10.93 -12.26 25.96
N THR A 96 10.09 -11.23 25.82
CA THR A 96 8.96 -10.98 26.74
C THR A 96 7.93 -12.11 26.70
N ILE A 97 7.59 -12.63 25.52
CA ILE A 97 6.68 -13.78 25.36
C ILE A 97 7.27 -15.03 26.01
N ALA A 98 8.57 -15.29 25.83
CA ALA A 98 9.25 -16.42 26.48
C ALA A 98 9.23 -16.32 28.02
N GLN A 99 9.42 -15.12 28.57
CA GLN A 99 9.33 -14.86 30.02
C GLN A 99 7.92 -15.13 30.55
N LEU A 100 6.88 -14.60 29.91
CA LEU A 100 5.49 -14.82 30.30
C LEU A 100 5.08 -16.31 30.20
N LEU A 101 5.63 -17.07 29.25
CA LEU A 101 5.41 -18.51 29.16
C LEU A 101 6.07 -19.29 30.32
N THR A 102 7.24 -18.85 30.81
CA THR A 102 7.82 -19.41 32.05
C THR A 102 7.02 -19.04 33.28
N GLU A 103 6.59 -17.78 33.42
CA GLU A 103 5.79 -17.33 34.58
C GLU A 103 4.44 -18.04 34.67
N ASN A 104 3.73 -18.21 33.54
CA ASN A 104 2.49 -18.99 33.49
C ASN A 104 2.71 -20.46 33.91
N LYS A 105 3.83 -21.07 33.52
CA LYS A 105 4.16 -22.45 33.91
C LYS A 105 4.48 -22.58 35.41
N GLU A 106 5.15 -21.59 35.99
CA GLU A 106 5.36 -21.55 37.45
C GLU A 106 4.04 -21.36 38.22
N LEU A 107 3.09 -20.57 37.67
CA LEU A 107 1.74 -20.43 38.22
C LEU A 107 0.91 -21.72 38.10
N GLU A 108 0.98 -22.44 36.99
CA GLU A 108 0.35 -23.77 36.83
C GLU A 108 0.90 -24.78 37.85
N GLU A 109 2.22 -24.83 38.06
CA GLU A 109 2.84 -25.71 39.06
C GLU A 109 2.44 -25.33 40.50
N LEU A 110 2.28 -24.04 40.80
CA LEU A 110 1.77 -23.57 42.10
C LEU A 110 0.30 -23.92 42.32
N LEU A 111 -0.55 -23.75 41.31
CA LEU A 111 -1.97 -24.15 41.35
C LEU A 111 -2.12 -25.66 41.57
N GLN A 112 -1.35 -26.47 40.83
CA GLN A 112 -1.36 -27.93 40.99
C GLN A 112 -0.89 -28.35 42.40
N MET A 113 0.10 -27.67 42.97
CA MET A 113 0.55 -27.89 44.35
C MET A 113 -0.52 -27.49 45.39
N GLN A 114 -1.28 -26.42 45.12
CA GLN A 114 -2.38 -25.96 45.96
C GLN A 114 -3.58 -26.92 45.92
N ASP A 115 -3.94 -27.47 44.76
CA ASP A 115 -4.98 -28.49 44.62
C ASP A 115 -4.59 -29.81 45.29
N GLU A 116 -3.33 -30.23 45.17
CA GLU A 116 -2.81 -31.37 45.95
C GLU A 116 -2.92 -31.13 47.46
N PHE A 117 -2.63 -29.92 47.92
CA PHE A 117 -2.74 -29.55 49.33
C PHE A 117 -4.20 -29.56 49.82
N TYR A 118 -5.13 -28.97 49.06
CA TYR A 118 -6.56 -28.99 49.42
C TYR A 118 -7.14 -30.40 49.37
N SER A 119 -6.80 -31.21 48.37
CA SER A 119 -7.23 -32.62 48.28
C SER A 119 -6.79 -33.43 49.51
N LYS A 120 -5.52 -33.29 49.93
CA LYS A 120 -4.99 -33.90 51.16
C LYS A 120 -5.68 -33.34 52.42
N ALA A 121 -5.92 -32.03 52.50
CA ALA A 121 -6.56 -31.39 53.65
C ALA A 121 -8.03 -31.82 53.83
N VAL A 122 -8.83 -31.79 52.77
CA VAL A 122 -10.25 -32.21 52.77
C VAL A 122 -10.36 -33.69 53.12
N GLY A 123 -9.50 -34.55 52.54
CA GLY A 123 -9.42 -35.97 52.89
C GLY A 123 -9.12 -36.22 54.38
N LEU A 124 -8.23 -35.43 54.99
CA LEU A 124 -7.93 -35.53 56.42
C LEU A 124 -9.06 -34.97 57.31
N GLN A 125 -9.74 -33.91 56.89
CA GLN A 125 -10.77 -33.24 57.68
C GLN A 125 -12.11 -34.00 57.68
N MET A 126 -12.51 -34.56 56.53
CA MET A 126 -13.69 -35.43 56.40
C MET A 126 -13.57 -36.66 57.29
N ASN A 127 -12.42 -37.35 57.26
CA ASN A 127 -12.19 -38.55 58.07
C ASN A 127 -12.27 -38.24 59.58
N LYS A 128 -11.60 -37.18 60.05
CA LYS A 128 -11.66 -36.77 61.47
C LYS A 128 -13.08 -36.45 61.93
N SER A 129 -13.86 -35.72 61.11
CA SER A 129 -15.26 -35.39 61.45
C SER A 129 -16.16 -36.64 61.50
N ALA A 130 -15.93 -37.61 60.61
CA ALA A 130 -16.63 -38.88 60.61
C ALA A 130 -16.26 -39.73 61.85
N GLU A 131 -14.97 -39.83 62.18
CA GLU A 131 -14.49 -40.57 63.36
C GLU A 131 -15.02 -39.98 64.66
N GLU A 132 -14.99 -38.64 64.83
CA GLU A 132 -15.56 -37.99 66.01
C GLU A 132 -17.06 -38.27 66.16
N LYS A 133 -17.84 -38.18 65.06
CA LYS A 133 -19.26 -38.54 65.07
C LYS A 133 -19.49 -40.00 65.46
N VAL A 134 -18.69 -40.93 64.92
CA VAL A 134 -18.74 -42.36 65.28
C VAL A 134 -18.38 -42.60 66.74
N ILE A 135 -17.36 -41.92 67.28
CA ILE A 135 -16.98 -41.99 68.71
C ILE A 135 -18.11 -41.46 69.61
N LYS A 136 -18.72 -40.32 69.24
CA LYS A 136 -19.81 -39.68 69.99
C LYS A 136 -21.07 -40.57 70.03
N LEU A 137 -21.44 -41.17 68.89
CA LEU A 137 -22.52 -42.16 68.80
C LEU A 137 -22.22 -43.44 69.59
N ARG A 138 -20.99 -43.97 69.53
CA ARG A 138 -20.55 -45.13 70.33
C ARG A 138 -20.64 -44.84 71.84
N LYS A 139 -20.34 -43.61 72.29
CA LYS A 139 -20.52 -43.21 73.69
C LYS A 139 -21.99 -43.16 74.10
N GLN A 140 -22.84 -42.49 73.30
CA GLN A 140 -24.29 -42.41 73.56
C GLN A 140 -24.96 -43.78 73.61
N LYS A 141 -24.56 -44.73 72.75
CA LYS A 141 -25.06 -46.11 72.79
C LYS A 141 -24.76 -46.81 74.13
N ARG A 142 -23.52 -46.72 74.63
CA ARG A 142 -23.14 -47.29 75.94
C ARG A 142 -23.92 -46.68 77.10
N GLU A 143 -24.16 -45.36 77.07
CA GLU A 143 -24.95 -44.67 78.10
C GLU A 143 -26.43 -45.13 78.09
N LEU A 144 -27.00 -45.39 76.92
CA LEU A 144 -28.35 -45.98 76.80
C LEU A 144 -28.41 -47.44 77.29
N GLU A 145 -27.39 -48.24 77.01
CA GLU A 145 -27.29 -49.64 77.47
C GLU A 145 -27.12 -49.70 79.01
N LEU A 146 -26.33 -48.80 79.59
CA LEU A 146 -26.21 -48.61 81.04
C LEU A 146 -27.54 -48.19 81.67
N ARG A 147 -28.25 -47.22 81.08
CA ARG A 147 -29.57 -46.78 81.58
C ARG A 147 -30.58 -47.93 81.56
N LYS A 148 -30.72 -48.65 80.45
CA LYS A 148 -31.60 -49.82 80.35
C LYS A 148 -31.28 -50.88 81.41
N SER A 149 -30.00 -51.15 81.64
CA SER A 149 -29.54 -52.11 82.66
C SER A 149 -29.93 -51.68 84.09
N ALA A 150 -29.80 -50.39 84.41
CA ALA A 150 -30.23 -49.83 85.69
C ALA A 150 -31.76 -49.82 85.85
N GLU A 151 -32.51 -49.56 84.77
CA GLU A 151 -33.98 -49.58 84.75
C GLU A 151 -34.53 -50.97 85.11
N THR A 152 -33.95 -52.04 84.53
CA THR A 152 -34.33 -53.44 84.85
C THR A 152 -34.04 -53.83 86.29
N GLN A 153 -33.08 -53.20 86.97
CA GLN A 153 -32.81 -53.45 88.39
C GLN A 153 -33.72 -52.64 89.34
N ARG A 154 -34.47 -51.65 88.83
CA ARG A 154 -35.25 -50.73 89.67
C ARG A 154 -36.63 -51.27 90.04
N LYS A 155 -37.34 -51.85 89.06
CA LYS A 155 -38.73 -52.35 89.21
C LYS A 155 -38.98 -53.22 90.46
N PRO A 156 -38.25 -54.32 90.73
CA PRO A 156 -38.53 -55.20 91.88
C PRO A 156 -38.27 -54.53 93.25
N ARG A 157 -37.67 -53.34 93.29
CA ARG A 157 -37.33 -52.64 94.54
C ARG A 157 -38.37 -51.62 94.99
N GLU A 158 -39.22 -51.13 94.08
CA GLU A 158 -40.30 -50.19 94.41
C GLU A 158 -41.57 -50.93 94.87
N GLU A 159 -41.87 -52.08 94.27
CA GLU A 159 -43.01 -52.95 94.64
C GLU A 159 -42.92 -53.41 96.11
N HIS A 160 -41.75 -53.90 96.55
CA HIS A 160 -41.52 -54.33 97.94
C HIS A 160 -41.67 -53.18 98.96
N MET A 161 -41.39 -51.93 98.58
CA MET A 161 -41.47 -50.77 99.49
C MET A 161 -42.92 -50.34 99.79
N MET A 162 -43.85 -50.62 98.88
CA MET A 162 -45.27 -50.31 99.07
C MET A 162 -45.93 -51.27 100.06
N GLU A 163 -45.58 -52.57 100.02
CA GLU A 163 -46.17 -53.58 100.90
C GLU A 163 -45.86 -53.34 102.39
N MET A 164 -44.62 -52.91 102.70
CA MET A 164 -44.19 -52.62 104.08
C MET A 164 -44.96 -51.47 104.73
N LYS A 165 -45.44 -50.49 103.95
CA LYS A 165 -46.18 -49.33 104.48
C LYS A 165 -47.62 -49.65 104.90
N GLY A 166 -48.18 -50.79 104.47
CA GLY A 166 -49.53 -51.20 104.82
C GLY A 166 -49.69 -51.74 106.26
N LYS A 167 -48.63 -52.27 106.87
CA LYS A 167 -48.73 -53.13 108.07
C LYS A 167 -48.58 -52.39 109.42
N SER A 168 -48.24 -51.09 109.42
CA SER A 168 -47.76 -50.37 110.61
C SER A 168 -48.78 -49.43 111.30
N ARG A 169 -50.08 -49.46 110.95
CA ARG A 169 -51.06 -48.43 111.37
C ARG A 169 -52.24 -48.96 112.21
N LYS A 170 -51.97 -49.85 113.19
CA LYS A 170 -53.05 -50.57 113.90
C LYS A 170 -52.79 -50.89 115.40
N PHE A 171 -52.04 -50.06 116.13
CA PHE A 171 -51.51 -50.46 117.46
C PHE A 171 -51.44 -49.39 118.58
N HIS A 172 -52.01 -48.19 118.43
CA HIS A 172 -51.96 -47.14 119.48
C HIS A 172 -53.33 -46.49 119.74
N GLU A 173 -54.10 -47.11 120.64
CA GLU A 173 -55.21 -46.53 121.40
C GLU A 173 -55.49 -47.42 122.64
N MET A 174 -56.05 -46.85 123.72
CA MET A 174 -56.32 -47.43 125.07
C MET A 174 -55.20 -47.37 126.14
N ALA A 175 -55.36 -46.48 127.16
CA ALA A 175 -55.09 -46.71 128.60
C ALA A 175 -55.31 -45.41 129.46
N GLY A 176 -55.92 -45.50 130.66
CA GLY A 176 -55.92 -44.42 131.67
C GLY A 176 -56.91 -44.57 132.87
N GLU A 177 -56.47 -44.12 134.06
CA GLU A 177 -57.25 -43.72 135.29
C GLU A 177 -57.98 -44.83 136.15
N THR A 178 -58.24 -44.74 137.48
CA THR A 178 -57.79 -43.93 138.67
C THR A 178 -57.89 -44.72 140.03
N SER A 179 -58.20 -44.16 141.24
CA SER A 179 -57.68 -44.65 142.58
C SER A 179 -58.44 -44.27 143.92
N ASN A 180 -58.05 -44.88 145.08
CA ASN A 180 -58.12 -44.46 146.53
C ASN A 180 -59.48 -44.46 147.34
N THR A 181 -59.65 -44.48 148.71
CA THR A 181 -58.86 -44.79 149.98
C THR A 181 -59.75 -44.78 151.29
N ILE A 182 -59.20 -45.18 152.48
CA ILE A 182 -59.43 -44.68 153.90
C ILE A 182 -60.10 -45.58 155.01
N THR A 183 -59.99 -45.20 156.32
CA THR A 183 -60.18 -46.05 157.57
C THR A 183 -60.70 -45.28 158.83
N GLY A 184 -60.85 -45.92 160.04
CA GLY A 184 -61.37 -45.32 161.32
C GLY A 184 -60.95 -45.97 162.69
N GLU A 185 -61.59 -45.60 163.82
CA GLU A 185 -61.26 -45.91 165.27
C GLU A 185 -62.49 -46.44 166.11
N GLU A 186 -62.66 -46.51 167.47
CA GLU A 186 -62.08 -45.90 168.72
C GLU A 186 -62.57 -46.63 170.05
N SER A 187 -62.12 -46.18 171.27
CA SER A 187 -62.79 -46.26 172.63
C SER A 187 -62.59 -47.47 173.61
N LYS A 188 -62.81 -47.45 174.97
CA LYS A 188 -62.84 -46.45 176.12
C LYS A 188 -63.04 -47.16 177.52
N TYR A 189 -62.35 -46.80 178.64
CA TYR A 189 -62.83 -46.68 180.07
C TYR A 189 -61.70 -46.36 181.10
N SER A 190 -62.01 -45.88 182.33
CA SER A 190 -61.03 -45.43 183.36
C SER A 190 -61.32 -45.90 184.79
N LYS A 191 -60.28 -46.41 185.48
CA LYS A 191 -59.95 -46.17 186.90
C LYS A 191 -58.55 -46.66 187.32
N GLN A 192 -57.94 -47.52 186.50
CA GLN A 192 -56.52 -47.89 186.47
C GLN A 192 -55.58 -46.69 186.17
N GLU A 193 -56.07 -45.46 186.31
CA GLU A 193 -55.56 -44.24 185.66
C GLU A 193 -54.32 -43.67 186.35
N ALA A 194 -54.03 -44.03 187.59
CA ALA A 194 -52.84 -43.56 188.31
C ALA A 194 -51.57 -44.25 187.78
N ASP A 195 -51.57 -45.58 187.76
CA ASP A 195 -50.46 -46.38 187.19
C ASP A 195 -50.37 -46.17 185.68
N LEU A 196 -51.52 -46.18 184.98
CA LEU A 196 -51.58 -45.79 183.57
C LEU A 196 -51.10 -44.36 183.32
N ARG A 197 -51.12 -43.41 184.27
CA ARG A 197 -50.52 -42.08 184.05
C ARG A 197 -48.99 -42.11 184.09
N ASN A 198 -48.40 -43.05 184.83
CA ASN A 198 -46.94 -43.24 184.83
C ASN A 198 -46.50 -44.08 183.61
N GLU A 199 -47.23 -45.15 183.26
CA GLU A 199 -47.04 -45.87 182.01
C GLU A 199 -47.32 -44.99 180.79
N LEU A 200 -48.34 -44.12 180.81
CA LEU A 200 -48.58 -43.12 179.77
C LEU A 200 -47.44 -42.12 179.68
N ARG A 201 -46.76 -41.76 180.77
CA ARG A 201 -45.55 -40.92 180.71
C ARG A 201 -44.39 -41.66 180.03
N VAL A 202 -44.15 -42.92 180.38
CA VAL A 202 -43.08 -43.76 179.78
C VAL A 202 -43.38 -44.04 178.30
N THR A 203 -44.58 -44.53 177.98
CA THR A 203 -45.01 -44.80 176.60
C THR A 203 -45.10 -43.53 175.76
N LYS A 204 -45.50 -42.38 176.30
CA LYS A 204 -45.50 -41.10 175.56
C LYS A 204 -44.08 -40.58 175.28
N LEU A 205 -43.10 -40.89 176.15
CA LEU A 205 -41.67 -40.67 175.86
C LEU A 205 -41.15 -41.65 174.80
N GLN A 206 -41.48 -42.94 174.91
CA GLN A 206 -41.14 -43.95 173.89
C GLN A 206 -41.76 -43.62 172.52
N LEU A 207 -43.02 -43.15 172.50
CA LEU A 207 -43.75 -42.77 171.29
C LEU A 207 -43.23 -41.43 170.75
N GLN A 208 -42.78 -40.48 171.59
CA GLN A 208 -42.01 -39.33 171.11
C GLN A 208 -40.65 -39.73 170.51
N SER A 209 -39.95 -40.73 171.07
CA SER A 209 -38.71 -41.27 170.52
C SER A 209 -38.96 -41.96 169.17
N ALA A 210 -39.91 -42.90 169.12
CA ALA A 210 -40.31 -43.61 167.91
C ALA A 210 -40.81 -42.66 166.82
N ARG A 211 -41.63 -41.65 167.17
CA ARG A 211 -42.09 -40.61 166.22
C ARG A 211 -40.96 -39.66 165.80
N GLY A 212 -39.92 -39.50 166.63
CA GLY A 212 -38.67 -38.85 166.26
C GLY A 212 -37.89 -39.67 165.23
N GLU A 213 -37.74 -40.97 165.47
CA GLU A 213 -37.10 -41.92 164.56
C GLU A 213 -37.86 -42.07 163.23
N GLU A 214 -39.18 -42.25 163.25
CA GLU A 214 -39.99 -42.32 162.03
C GLU A 214 -39.90 -41.01 161.24
N LYS A 215 -39.94 -39.86 161.92
CA LYS A 215 -39.77 -38.56 161.26
C LYS A 215 -38.34 -38.37 160.71
N ALA A 216 -37.33 -39.01 161.30
CA ALA A 216 -35.98 -39.07 160.74
C ALA A 216 -35.93 -40.01 159.52
N LYS A 217 -36.38 -41.27 159.66
CA LYS A 217 -36.47 -42.29 158.59
C LYS A 217 -37.28 -41.78 157.39
N PHE A 218 -38.37 -41.05 157.61
CA PHE A 218 -39.20 -40.46 156.55
C PHE A 218 -38.51 -39.26 155.88
N LYS A 219 -37.85 -38.37 156.64
CA LYS A 219 -36.99 -37.33 156.07
C LYS A 219 -35.85 -37.91 155.22
N GLU A 220 -35.21 -38.97 155.71
CA GLU A 220 -34.12 -39.66 155.02
C GLU A 220 -34.62 -40.38 153.76
N THR A 221 -35.81 -40.97 153.80
CA THR A 221 -36.46 -41.57 152.62
C THR A 221 -36.82 -40.50 151.59
N ILE A 222 -37.36 -39.35 152.02
CA ILE A 222 -37.58 -38.20 151.13
C ILE A 222 -36.24 -37.74 150.52
N ALA A 223 -35.19 -37.56 151.33
CA ALA A 223 -33.87 -37.15 150.85
C ALA A 223 -33.34 -38.11 149.76
N ARG A 224 -33.32 -39.42 150.03
CA ARG A 224 -32.90 -40.45 149.07
C ARG A 224 -33.76 -40.50 147.80
N VAL A 225 -35.07 -40.22 147.90
CA VAL A 225 -35.95 -40.11 146.71
C VAL A 225 -35.70 -38.81 145.94
N THR A 226 -35.47 -37.68 146.61
CA THR A 226 -35.13 -36.42 145.93
C THR A 226 -33.77 -36.50 145.25
N GLU A 227 -32.74 -37.06 145.89
CA GLU A 227 -31.42 -37.30 145.29
C GLU A 227 -31.53 -38.21 144.06
N LYS A 228 -32.29 -39.31 144.15
CA LYS A 228 -32.50 -40.22 143.01
C LYS A 228 -33.24 -39.54 141.85
N ASN A 229 -34.28 -38.77 142.12
CA ASN A 229 -35.03 -38.05 141.09
C ASN A 229 -34.19 -36.92 140.48
N GLU A 230 -33.41 -36.20 141.28
CA GLU A 230 -32.47 -35.17 140.80
C GLU A 230 -31.35 -35.79 139.96
N ALA A 231 -30.83 -36.97 140.32
CA ALA A 231 -29.86 -37.71 139.51
C ALA A 231 -30.46 -38.15 138.16
N ILE A 232 -31.69 -38.67 138.14
CA ILE A 232 -32.41 -39.03 136.90
C ILE A 232 -32.63 -37.79 136.02
N LEU A 233 -33.08 -36.66 136.59
CA LEU A 233 -33.27 -35.41 135.86
C LEU A 233 -31.93 -34.87 135.31
N LYS A 234 -30.85 -34.90 136.10
CA LYS A 234 -29.50 -34.55 135.64
C LYS A 234 -29.06 -35.42 134.46
N GLU A 235 -29.32 -36.74 134.49
CA GLU A 235 -28.92 -37.64 133.41
C GLU A 235 -29.76 -37.45 132.13
N MET A 236 -31.08 -37.25 132.25
CA MET A 236 -31.93 -36.90 131.11
C MET A 236 -31.50 -35.55 130.48
N CYS A 237 -31.15 -34.55 131.30
CA CYS A 237 -30.62 -33.28 130.81
C CYS A 237 -29.27 -33.44 130.10
N LYS A 238 -28.37 -34.34 130.55
CA LYS A 238 -27.13 -34.66 129.82
C LYS A 238 -27.43 -35.29 128.46
N ASP A 239 -28.28 -36.31 128.39
CA ASP A 239 -28.64 -36.99 127.15
C ASP A 239 -29.34 -36.04 126.16
N TYR A 240 -30.26 -35.20 126.64
CA TYR A 240 -30.89 -34.19 125.79
C TYR A 240 -29.87 -33.16 125.27
N ASN A 241 -28.94 -32.69 126.11
CA ASN A 241 -27.86 -31.79 125.68
C ASN A 241 -26.87 -32.47 124.71
N ALA A 242 -26.60 -33.77 124.86
CA ALA A 242 -25.80 -34.56 123.91
C ALA A 242 -26.51 -34.70 122.55
N LYS A 243 -27.84 -34.91 122.55
CA LYS A 243 -28.67 -34.94 121.33
C LYS A 243 -28.74 -33.58 120.65
N MET A 244 -28.90 -32.50 121.41
CA MET A 244 -28.90 -31.13 120.90
C MET A 244 -27.54 -30.76 120.30
N THR A 245 -26.44 -30.97 121.02
CA THR A 245 -25.08 -30.70 120.51
C THR A 245 -24.73 -31.52 119.27
N LYS A 246 -25.19 -32.79 119.18
CA LYS A 246 -25.08 -33.58 117.95
C LYS A 246 -25.90 -32.97 116.79
N LYS A 247 -27.15 -32.57 117.04
CA LYS A 247 -27.98 -31.91 115.99
C LYS A 247 -27.38 -30.59 115.52
N ASP A 248 -26.76 -29.85 116.43
CA ASP A 248 -26.00 -28.64 116.12
C ASP A 248 -24.79 -28.92 115.22
N THR A 249 -24.06 -30.02 115.41
CA THR A 249 -22.94 -30.37 114.53
C THR A 249 -23.40 -30.88 113.17
N GLU A 250 -24.48 -31.68 113.11
CA GLU A 250 -25.14 -32.09 111.85
C GLU A 250 -25.63 -30.86 111.06
N LEU A 251 -26.29 -29.90 111.71
CA LEU A 251 -26.78 -28.66 111.09
C LEU A 251 -25.62 -27.77 110.60
N LYS A 252 -24.53 -27.66 111.36
CA LYS A 252 -23.31 -26.94 110.95
C LYS A 252 -22.57 -27.64 109.79
N GLN A 253 -22.72 -28.95 109.61
CA GLN A 253 -22.23 -29.67 108.43
C GLN A 253 -23.10 -29.38 107.20
N LEU A 254 -24.43 -29.52 107.32
CA LEU A 254 -25.37 -29.20 106.23
C LEU A 254 -25.24 -27.75 105.74
N GLN A 255 -25.04 -26.78 106.65
CA GLN A 255 -24.76 -25.39 106.26
C GLN A 255 -23.47 -25.21 105.47
N LYS A 256 -22.43 -26.04 105.70
CA LYS A 256 -21.20 -26.02 104.89
C LYS A 256 -21.43 -26.65 103.51
N GLU A 257 -22.20 -27.74 103.44
CA GLU A 257 -22.54 -28.37 102.16
C GLU A 257 -23.44 -27.48 101.28
N VAL A 258 -24.45 -26.82 101.86
CA VAL A 258 -25.27 -25.83 101.14
C VAL A 258 -24.39 -24.71 100.56
N LYS A 259 -23.49 -24.12 101.35
CA LYS A 259 -22.55 -23.09 100.85
C LYS A 259 -21.66 -23.60 99.71
N LYS A 260 -21.16 -24.83 99.81
CA LYS A 260 -20.37 -25.49 98.75
C LYS A 260 -21.20 -25.68 97.46
N LEU A 261 -22.44 -26.14 97.58
CA LEU A 261 -23.35 -26.34 96.45
C LEU A 261 -23.76 -25.01 95.81
N THR A 262 -24.01 -23.96 96.59
CA THR A 262 -24.27 -22.61 96.05
C THR A 262 -23.07 -22.09 95.26
N PHE A 263 -21.84 -22.25 95.76
CA PHE A 263 -20.64 -21.84 95.04
C PHE A 263 -20.44 -22.64 93.73
N GLN A 264 -20.66 -23.95 93.76
CA GLN A 264 -20.62 -24.80 92.56
C GLN A 264 -21.68 -24.40 91.54
N LEU A 265 -22.90 -24.07 91.99
CA LEU A 265 -23.99 -23.61 91.12
C LEU A 265 -23.61 -22.31 90.41
N SER A 266 -23.10 -21.30 91.13
CA SER A 266 -22.62 -20.05 90.52
C SER A 266 -21.51 -20.30 89.49
N SER A 267 -20.52 -21.12 89.80
CA SER A 267 -19.44 -21.45 88.87
C SER A 267 -19.94 -22.16 87.60
N THR A 268 -20.92 -23.07 87.71
CA THR A 268 -21.57 -23.67 86.53
C THR A 268 -22.46 -22.69 85.76
N GLN A 269 -23.06 -21.70 86.44
CA GLN A 269 -23.81 -20.64 85.77
C GLN A 269 -22.88 -19.76 84.91
N GLU A 270 -21.74 -19.34 85.46
CA GLU A 270 -20.70 -18.59 84.75
C GLU A 270 -20.17 -19.36 83.52
N GLN A 271 -19.92 -20.67 83.67
CA GLN A 271 -19.53 -21.53 82.54
C GLN A 271 -20.63 -21.62 81.47
N ASN A 272 -21.90 -21.73 81.86
CA ASN A 272 -23.02 -21.73 80.93
C ASN A 272 -23.16 -20.39 80.18
N ASP A 273 -22.90 -19.26 80.83
CA ASP A 273 -22.97 -17.94 80.20
C ASP A 273 -21.78 -17.68 79.26
N LEU A 274 -20.58 -18.21 79.57
CA LEU A 274 -19.44 -18.24 78.64
C LEU A 274 -19.75 -19.11 77.40
N LEU A 275 -20.32 -20.30 77.59
CA LEU A 275 -20.74 -21.17 76.48
C LEU A 275 -21.83 -20.51 75.62
N ARG A 276 -22.78 -19.79 76.23
CA ARG A 276 -23.81 -19.00 75.50
C ARG A 276 -23.21 -17.87 74.66
N LYS A 277 -22.14 -17.21 75.12
CA LYS A 277 -21.41 -16.21 74.32
C LYS A 277 -20.70 -16.86 73.13
N TYR A 278 -19.90 -17.90 73.39
CA TYR A 278 -19.16 -18.62 72.36
C TYR A 278 -20.08 -19.18 71.26
N VAL A 279 -21.24 -19.74 71.61
CA VAL A 279 -22.22 -20.22 70.62
C VAL A 279 -22.81 -19.09 69.77
N LYS A 280 -23.01 -17.88 70.32
CA LYS A 280 -23.44 -16.71 69.53
C LYS A 280 -22.34 -16.23 68.59
N GLU A 281 -21.10 -16.16 69.06
CA GLU A 281 -19.93 -15.77 68.26
C GLU A 281 -19.70 -16.74 67.10
N GLN A 282 -19.81 -18.06 67.35
CA GLN A 282 -19.76 -19.08 66.30
C GLN A 282 -20.92 -18.95 65.30
N ALA A 283 -22.15 -18.69 65.75
CA ALA A 283 -23.28 -18.47 64.84
C ALA A 283 -23.08 -17.22 63.95
N GLN A 284 -22.49 -16.15 64.49
CA GLN A 284 -22.13 -14.96 63.71
C GLN A 284 -21.03 -15.24 62.68
N GLN A 285 -20.00 -16.03 63.04
CA GLN A 285 -18.95 -16.45 62.10
C GLN A 285 -19.49 -17.37 60.98
N ILE A 286 -20.47 -18.23 61.27
CA ILE A 286 -21.12 -19.07 60.26
C ILE A 286 -21.93 -18.20 59.28
N ASN A 287 -22.69 -17.21 59.78
CA ASN A 287 -23.45 -16.31 58.91
C ASN A 287 -22.53 -15.52 57.96
N THR A 288 -21.44 -14.92 58.45
CA THR A 288 -20.51 -14.19 57.58
C THR A 288 -19.77 -15.09 56.59
N GLN A 289 -19.54 -16.37 56.92
CA GLN A 289 -19.06 -17.35 55.94
C GLN A 289 -20.09 -17.66 54.85
N VAL A 290 -21.38 -17.74 55.19
CA VAL A 290 -22.46 -17.92 54.20
C VAL A 290 -22.56 -16.69 53.29
N ASP A 291 -22.55 -15.49 53.84
CA ASP A 291 -22.59 -14.24 53.06
C ASP A 291 -21.40 -14.15 52.08
N ASN A 292 -20.19 -14.47 52.54
CA ASN A 292 -19.00 -14.57 51.68
C ASN A 292 -19.13 -15.64 50.58
N SER A 293 -19.80 -16.77 50.86
CA SER A 293 -20.01 -17.82 49.86
C SER A 293 -20.99 -17.40 48.76
N ASN A 294 -22.03 -16.63 49.11
CA ASN A 294 -22.96 -16.04 48.15
C ASN A 294 -22.24 -15.03 47.25
N LEU A 295 -21.42 -14.15 47.84
CA LEU A 295 -20.61 -13.18 47.10
C LEU A 295 -19.64 -13.87 46.12
N ASN A 296 -19.04 -14.99 46.53
CA ASN A 296 -18.16 -15.78 45.67
C ASN A 296 -18.93 -16.39 44.47
N THR A 297 -20.16 -16.87 44.66
CA THR A 297 -21.00 -17.34 43.53
C THR A 297 -21.44 -16.21 42.59
N GLU A 298 -21.66 -14.99 43.10
CA GLU A 298 -21.96 -13.82 42.27
C GLU A 298 -20.74 -13.42 41.43
N MET A 299 -19.55 -13.31 42.06
CA MET A 299 -18.29 -13.06 41.36
C MET A 299 -17.99 -14.13 40.30
N GLN A 300 -18.24 -15.41 40.61
CA GLN A 300 -18.01 -16.50 39.67
C GLN A 300 -18.96 -16.43 38.46
N GLY A 301 -20.21 -15.97 38.64
CA GLY A 301 -21.11 -15.65 37.53
C GLY A 301 -20.61 -14.49 36.66
N GLN A 302 -20.13 -13.41 37.29
CA GLN A 302 -19.54 -12.27 36.58
C GLN A 302 -18.28 -12.65 35.78
N VAL A 303 -17.44 -13.54 36.34
CA VAL A 303 -16.27 -14.09 35.63
C VAL A 303 -16.71 -14.84 34.37
N SER A 304 -17.68 -15.74 34.44
CA SER A 304 -18.14 -16.47 33.25
C SER A 304 -18.87 -15.61 32.22
N GLU A 305 -19.52 -14.51 32.64
CA GLU A 305 -20.04 -13.53 31.68
C GLU A 305 -18.90 -12.79 30.95
N LEU A 306 -17.84 -12.39 31.68
CA LEU A 306 -16.65 -11.76 31.08
C LEU A 306 -15.87 -12.72 30.17
N GLU A 307 -15.74 -14.00 30.55
CA GLU A 307 -15.14 -15.05 29.72
C GLU A 307 -15.88 -15.19 28.38
N GLN A 308 -17.21 -15.24 28.41
CA GLN A 308 -18.03 -15.28 27.19
C GLN A 308 -17.87 -13.99 26.36
N GLN A 309 -17.84 -12.81 26.98
CA GLN A 309 -17.61 -11.54 26.26
C GLN A 309 -16.22 -11.49 25.60
N VAL A 310 -15.17 -12.02 26.26
CA VAL A 310 -13.82 -12.13 25.70
C VAL A 310 -13.80 -13.10 24.51
N PHE A 311 -14.42 -14.27 24.64
CA PHE A 311 -14.55 -15.23 23.53
C PHE A 311 -15.27 -14.63 22.31
N ASP A 312 -16.39 -13.96 22.55
CA ASP A 312 -17.15 -13.21 21.55
C ASP A 312 -16.30 -12.16 20.82
N GLN A 313 -15.43 -11.45 21.55
CA GLN A 313 -14.50 -10.47 20.99
C GLN A 313 -13.36 -11.13 20.19
N GLN A 314 -12.82 -12.26 20.65
CA GLN A 314 -11.82 -13.04 19.91
C GLN A 314 -12.36 -13.56 18.57
N VAL A 315 -13.61 -14.02 18.54
CA VAL A 315 -14.29 -14.44 17.29
C VAL A 315 -14.49 -13.26 16.34
N LYS A 316 -14.92 -12.09 16.86
CA LYS A 316 -15.07 -10.85 16.07
C LYS A 316 -13.71 -10.40 15.50
N LEU A 317 -12.65 -10.39 16.31
CA LEU A 317 -11.29 -10.05 15.90
C LEU A 317 -10.75 -11.00 14.81
N THR A 318 -10.93 -12.31 14.98
CA THR A 318 -10.53 -13.33 13.99
C THR A 318 -11.18 -13.10 12.62
N ASN A 319 -12.46 -12.70 12.61
CA ASN A 319 -13.17 -12.39 11.37
C ASN A 319 -12.70 -11.07 10.73
N VAL A 320 -12.33 -10.07 11.54
CA VAL A 320 -11.71 -8.82 11.04
C VAL A 320 -10.33 -9.09 10.42
N ILE A 321 -9.50 -9.93 11.05
CA ILE A 321 -8.18 -10.32 10.52
C ILE A 321 -8.32 -10.99 9.15
N LYS A 322 -9.19 -11.99 9.01
CA LYS A 322 -9.45 -12.67 7.72
C LYS A 322 -9.88 -11.68 6.63
N LYS A 323 -10.80 -10.77 6.95
CA LYS A 323 -11.27 -9.73 6.02
C LYS A 323 -10.15 -8.73 5.65
N HIS A 324 -9.25 -8.42 6.58
CA HIS A 324 -8.08 -7.59 6.30
C HIS A 324 -7.10 -8.29 5.34
N GLU A 325 -6.82 -9.59 5.53
CA GLU A 325 -6.01 -10.36 4.59
C GLU A 325 -6.61 -10.40 3.18
N GLU A 326 -7.93 -10.59 3.06
CA GLU A 326 -8.66 -10.57 1.78
C GLU A 326 -8.51 -9.22 1.07
N LEU A 327 -8.69 -8.12 1.81
CA LEU A 327 -8.50 -6.77 1.29
C LEU A 327 -7.05 -6.52 0.88
N GLN A 328 -6.06 -7.02 1.64
CA GLN A 328 -4.64 -6.90 1.28
C GLN A 328 -4.31 -7.69 0.01
N LYS A 329 -4.88 -8.90 -0.17
CA LYS A 329 -4.75 -9.69 -1.40
C LYS A 329 -5.33 -8.95 -2.61
N VAL A 330 -6.46 -8.24 -2.44
CA VAL A 330 -7.07 -7.39 -3.49
C VAL A 330 -6.22 -6.14 -3.77
N LEU A 331 -5.69 -5.47 -2.75
CA LEU A 331 -4.82 -4.29 -2.88
C LEU A 331 -3.54 -4.63 -3.65
N ASN A 332 -2.83 -5.69 -3.23
CA ASN A 332 -1.62 -6.16 -3.90
C ASN A 332 -1.87 -6.47 -5.40
N LYS A 333 -3.03 -7.07 -5.72
CA LYS A 333 -3.43 -7.28 -7.12
C LYS A 333 -3.66 -5.97 -7.88
N LYS A 334 -4.30 -4.98 -7.25
CA LYS A 334 -4.54 -3.66 -7.88
C LYS A 334 -3.25 -2.88 -8.12
N GLU A 335 -2.26 -2.99 -7.24
CA GLU A 335 -0.94 -2.42 -7.50
C GLU A 335 -0.24 -3.06 -8.72
N MET A 336 -0.38 -4.38 -8.90
CA MET A 336 0.16 -5.07 -10.07
C MET A 336 -0.58 -4.68 -11.35
N ASP A 337 -1.93 -4.60 -11.32
CA ASP A 337 -2.74 -4.07 -12.43
C ASP A 337 -2.27 -2.66 -12.84
N ILE A 338 -1.94 -1.79 -11.86
CA ILE A 338 -1.47 -0.42 -12.08
C ILE A 338 -0.05 -0.41 -12.68
N LYS A 339 0.89 -1.16 -12.09
CA LYS A 339 2.28 -1.27 -12.58
C LYS A 339 2.32 -1.75 -14.03
N GLN A 340 1.49 -2.74 -14.37
CA GLN A 340 1.41 -3.29 -15.73
C GLN A 340 0.83 -2.29 -16.73
N LYS A 341 -0.20 -1.53 -16.35
CA LYS A 341 -0.73 -0.42 -17.17
C LYS A 341 0.27 0.72 -17.35
N MET A 342 1.08 1.02 -16.33
CA MET A 342 2.11 2.06 -16.42
C MET A 342 3.21 1.68 -17.42
N SER A 343 3.55 0.38 -17.53
CA SER A 343 4.45 -0.13 -18.57
C SER A 343 3.89 0.16 -19.96
N ILE A 344 2.65 -0.28 -20.22
CA ILE A 344 1.95 -0.09 -21.50
C ILE A 344 1.84 1.40 -21.87
N ILE A 345 1.58 2.28 -20.90
CA ILE A 345 1.53 3.74 -21.12
C ILE A 345 2.90 4.29 -21.52
N ASN A 346 3.99 3.83 -20.90
CA ASN A 346 5.34 4.26 -21.28
C ASN A 346 5.74 3.73 -22.67
N GLU A 347 5.44 2.45 -22.96
CA GLU A 347 5.63 1.82 -24.27
C GLU A 347 4.88 2.61 -25.37
N GLN A 348 3.64 3.04 -25.09
CA GLN A 348 2.85 3.90 -25.99
C GLN A 348 3.39 5.33 -26.12
N TYR A 349 4.07 5.87 -25.11
CA TYR A 349 4.76 7.16 -25.23
C TYR A 349 6.02 7.05 -26.11
N GLU A 350 6.78 5.96 -26.00
CA GLU A 350 7.93 5.69 -26.86
C GLU A 350 7.48 5.48 -28.33
N GLU A 351 6.40 4.71 -28.57
CA GLU A 351 5.78 4.56 -29.90
C GLU A 351 5.28 5.88 -30.51
N LEU A 352 4.89 6.86 -29.69
CA LEU A 352 4.47 8.19 -30.15
C LEU A 352 5.65 9.11 -30.46
N GLU A 353 6.75 9.02 -29.70
CA GLU A 353 7.99 9.78 -29.97
C GLU A 353 8.61 9.33 -31.31
N ASP A 354 8.67 8.01 -31.56
CA ASP A 354 9.07 7.45 -32.87
C ASP A 354 8.17 7.92 -34.03
N GLN A 355 6.86 8.07 -33.80
CA GLN A 355 5.91 8.56 -34.80
C GLN A 355 6.09 10.06 -35.10
N ASP A 356 6.33 10.90 -34.08
CA ASP A 356 6.58 12.33 -34.29
C ASP A 356 7.92 12.56 -35.03
N ASP A 357 8.96 11.77 -34.75
CA ASP A 357 10.23 11.80 -35.50
C ASP A 357 10.06 11.33 -36.95
N MET A 358 9.24 10.29 -37.19
CA MET A 358 8.87 9.87 -38.56
C MET A 358 8.10 10.99 -39.29
N ILE A 359 7.17 11.67 -38.62
CA ILE A 359 6.43 12.81 -39.17
C ILE A 359 7.37 13.99 -39.46
N ALA A 360 8.36 14.26 -38.61
CA ALA A 360 9.37 15.30 -38.84
C ALA A 360 10.24 14.98 -40.07
N SER A 361 10.66 13.73 -40.22
CA SER A 361 11.37 13.24 -41.42
C SER A 361 10.55 13.41 -42.70
N LEU A 362 9.27 13.01 -42.68
CA LEU A 362 8.36 13.16 -43.83
C LEU A 362 8.10 14.63 -44.19
N LYS A 363 7.94 15.52 -43.20
CA LYS A 363 7.83 16.97 -43.42
C LYS A 363 9.08 17.56 -44.09
N SER A 364 10.27 17.13 -43.67
CA SER A 364 11.54 17.55 -44.29
C SER A 364 11.66 17.07 -45.75
N GLN A 365 11.30 15.80 -46.01
CA GLN A 365 11.27 15.26 -47.38
C GLN A 365 10.28 15.98 -48.29
N LEU A 366 9.09 16.36 -47.77
CA LEU A 366 8.11 17.15 -48.51
C LEU A 366 8.66 18.52 -48.90
N GLN A 367 9.29 19.24 -47.97
CA GLN A 367 9.92 20.54 -48.24
C GLN A 367 11.04 20.45 -49.30
N GLU A 368 11.82 19.36 -49.32
CA GLU A 368 12.80 19.09 -50.39
C GLU A 368 12.12 18.92 -51.75
N LYS A 369 10.97 18.24 -51.81
CA LYS A 369 10.22 18.05 -53.07
C LYS A 369 9.59 19.35 -53.53
N ASP A 370 9.00 20.14 -52.63
CA ASP A 370 8.44 21.45 -52.95
C ASP A 370 9.50 22.41 -53.50
N HIS A 371 10.68 22.45 -52.88
CA HIS A 371 11.80 23.25 -53.38
C HIS A 371 12.24 22.79 -54.78
N LYS A 372 12.32 21.47 -55.03
CA LYS A 372 12.63 20.90 -56.34
C LYS A 372 11.56 21.20 -57.40
N ILE A 373 10.28 21.18 -57.03
CA ILE A 373 9.16 21.57 -57.90
C ILE A 373 9.28 23.05 -58.29
N ALA A 374 9.52 23.94 -57.33
CA ALA A 374 9.72 25.36 -57.60
C ALA A 374 10.93 25.63 -58.52
N THR A 375 12.04 24.88 -58.34
CA THR A 375 13.20 24.95 -59.23
C THR A 375 12.86 24.49 -60.66
N LEU A 376 12.12 23.39 -60.82
CA LEU A 376 11.70 22.88 -62.13
C LEU A 376 10.70 23.81 -62.83
N GLN A 377 9.78 24.42 -62.08
CA GLN A 377 8.86 25.45 -62.60
C GLN A 377 9.64 26.66 -63.14
N LYS A 378 10.61 27.17 -62.38
CA LYS A 378 11.48 28.28 -62.84
C LYS A 378 12.24 27.93 -64.12
N GLN A 379 12.78 26.71 -64.22
CA GLN A 379 13.45 26.24 -65.45
C GLN A 379 12.47 26.12 -66.64
N MET A 380 11.24 25.68 -66.40
CA MET A 380 10.19 25.62 -67.41
C MET A 380 9.79 27.02 -67.91
N ASP A 381 9.67 28.00 -67.02
CA ASP A 381 9.38 29.40 -67.37
C ASP A 381 10.53 30.08 -68.12
N GLU A 382 11.78 29.76 -67.77
CA GLU A 382 12.97 30.19 -68.53
C GLU A 382 12.97 29.59 -69.95
N GLN A 383 12.67 28.30 -70.10
CA GLN A 383 12.52 27.66 -71.42
C GLN A 383 11.34 28.21 -72.22
N ASN A 384 10.18 28.43 -71.59
CA ASN A 384 9.01 29.08 -72.21
C ASN A 384 9.33 30.49 -72.69
N THR A 385 10.14 31.24 -71.91
CA THR A 385 10.62 32.57 -72.27
C THR A 385 11.59 32.52 -73.46
N TYR A 386 12.49 31.52 -73.51
CA TYR A 386 13.36 31.29 -74.66
C TYR A 386 12.55 30.90 -75.91
N ALA A 387 11.59 29.99 -75.80
CA ALA A 387 10.71 29.56 -76.88
C ALA A 387 9.91 30.75 -77.48
N LYS A 388 9.34 31.62 -76.64
CA LYS A 388 8.67 32.86 -77.09
C LYS A 388 9.63 33.82 -77.83
N LYS A 389 10.87 33.97 -77.35
CA LYS A 389 11.91 34.76 -78.06
C LYS A 389 12.27 34.15 -79.42
N PHE A 390 12.44 32.83 -79.48
CA PHE A 390 12.75 32.11 -80.72
C PHE A 390 11.58 32.17 -81.73
N GLN A 391 10.34 32.00 -81.28
CA GLN A 391 9.14 32.17 -82.10
C GLN A 391 9.05 33.60 -82.67
N LYS A 392 9.32 34.64 -81.87
CA LYS A 392 9.37 36.03 -82.34
C LYS A 392 10.47 36.24 -83.39
N TYR A 393 11.65 35.65 -83.20
CA TYR A 393 12.74 35.68 -84.19
C TYR A 393 12.35 34.99 -85.50
N LEU A 394 11.72 33.82 -85.44
CA LEU A 394 11.22 33.12 -86.63
C LEU A 394 10.17 33.95 -87.38
N TYR A 395 9.22 34.56 -86.67
CA TYR A 395 8.23 35.46 -87.27
C TYR A 395 8.88 36.67 -87.95
N GLN A 396 9.85 37.34 -87.29
CA GLN A 396 10.61 38.44 -87.90
C GLN A 396 11.38 38.00 -89.15
N LYS A 397 11.97 36.80 -89.13
CA LYS A 397 12.67 36.21 -90.29
C LYS A 397 11.71 35.85 -91.42
N GLN A 398 10.48 35.41 -91.10
CA GLN A 398 9.42 35.17 -92.08
C GLN A 398 8.96 36.47 -92.75
N MET A 399 8.60 37.50 -91.97
CA MET A 399 8.24 38.82 -92.51
C MET A 399 9.35 39.39 -93.41
N GLY A 400 10.62 39.25 -93.00
CA GLY A 400 11.78 39.66 -93.80
C GLY A 400 12.11 38.75 -94.99
N ASN A 401 11.48 37.57 -95.11
CA ASN A 401 11.48 36.78 -96.34
C ASN A 401 10.34 37.23 -97.26
N GLU A 402 9.14 37.44 -96.71
CA GLU A 402 7.97 37.92 -97.46
C GLU A 402 8.24 39.28 -98.12
N GLN A 403 8.81 40.24 -97.38
CA GLN A 403 9.27 41.52 -97.93
C GLN A 403 10.29 41.38 -99.07
N ARG A 404 11.22 40.42 -98.95
CA ARG A 404 12.21 40.14 -100.01
C ARG A 404 11.58 39.45 -101.22
N ASN A 405 10.58 38.60 -101.00
CA ASN A 405 9.83 37.97 -102.09
C ASN A 405 8.99 39.00 -102.86
N CYS A 406 8.40 40.00 -102.18
CA CYS A 406 7.77 41.14 -102.85
C CYS A 406 8.80 41.89 -103.70
N LEU A 407 9.93 42.32 -103.11
CA LEU A 407 10.99 43.01 -103.85
C LEU A 407 11.51 42.21 -105.06
N ILE A 408 11.61 40.88 -104.94
CA ILE A 408 11.99 39.99 -106.07
C ILE A 408 10.86 39.93 -107.12
N SER A 409 9.59 39.95 -106.72
CA SER A 409 8.45 40.01 -107.64
C SER A 409 8.39 41.36 -108.37
N ASP A 410 8.58 42.46 -107.65
CA ASP A 410 8.54 43.82 -108.19
C ASP A 410 9.70 44.04 -109.17
N THR A 411 10.93 43.70 -108.78
CA THR A 411 12.10 43.78 -109.69
C THR A 411 12.03 42.79 -110.85
N SER A 412 11.41 41.61 -110.68
CA SER A 412 11.12 40.70 -111.79
C SER A 412 10.09 41.29 -112.76
N TYR A 413 9.08 42.01 -112.27
CA TYR A 413 8.12 42.72 -113.12
C TYR A 413 8.81 43.85 -113.90
N GLU A 414 9.61 44.69 -113.22
CA GLU A 414 10.41 45.75 -113.85
C GLU A 414 11.33 45.17 -114.95
N LEU A 415 12.03 44.07 -114.66
CA LEU A 415 12.98 43.45 -115.59
C LEU A 415 12.27 42.79 -116.79
N ASN A 416 11.04 42.27 -116.62
CA ASN A 416 10.22 41.78 -117.72
C ASN A 416 9.67 42.91 -118.61
N GLU A 417 9.25 44.04 -118.04
CA GLU A 417 8.88 45.22 -118.83
C GLU A 417 10.09 45.81 -119.56
N LEU A 418 11.27 45.87 -118.93
CA LEU A 418 12.51 46.29 -119.58
C LEU A 418 12.88 45.36 -120.75
N LEU A 419 12.82 44.04 -120.54
CA LEU A 419 13.04 43.04 -121.60
C LEU A 419 12.03 43.19 -122.75
N LYS A 420 10.75 43.45 -122.44
CA LYS A 420 9.71 43.71 -123.43
C LYS A 420 10.00 44.99 -124.24
N THR A 421 10.34 46.10 -123.59
CA THR A 421 10.75 47.32 -124.30
C THR A 421 11.98 47.10 -125.18
N HIS A 422 12.93 46.27 -124.75
CA HIS A 422 14.11 45.96 -125.55
C HIS A 422 13.80 45.05 -126.76
N MET A 423 12.82 44.13 -126.65
CA MET A 423 12.32 43.39 -127.82
C MET A 423 11.56 44.31 -128.78
N GLU A 424 10.73 45.24 -128.27
CA GLU A 424 10.05 46.24 -129.10
C GLU A 424 11.07 47.17 -129.81
N GLU A 425 12.15 47.58 -129.12
CA GLU A 425 13.29 48.27 -129.74
C GLU A 425 13.93 47.41 -130.85
N GLN A 426 14.25 46.13 -130.56
CA GLN A 426 14.86 45.20 -131.51
C GLN A 426 13.99 45.03 -132.76
N ASP A 427 12.67 44.85 -132.61
CA ASP A 427 11.73 44.79 -133.73
C ASP A 427 11.76 46.07 -134.59
N THR A 428 11.86 47.26 -133.97
CA THR A 428 12.05 48.50 -134.76
C THR A 428 13.42 48.59 -135.42
N HIS A 429 14.47 47.99 -134.84
CA HIS A 429 15.80 47.93 -135.44
C HIS A 429 15.85 46.96 -136.62
N GLU A 430 15.25 45.78 -136.50
CA GLU A 430 15.11 44.80 -137.58
C GLU A 430 14.26 45.36 -138.72
N LYS A 431 13.15 46.06 -138.41
CA LYS A 431 12.36 46.79 -139.41
C LYS A 431 13.18 47.87 -140.14
N LYS A 432 13.95 48.71 -139.43
CA LYS A 432 14.84 49.70 -140.06
C LYS A 432 15.90 49.02 -140.96
N LEU A 433 16.35 47.82 -140.59
CA LEU A 433 17.33 47.04 -141.36
C LEU A 433 16.70 46.48 -142.65
N LEU A 434 15.44 46.01 -142.59
CA LEU A 434 14.64 45.65 -143.76
C LEU A 434 14.34 46.85 -144.67
N ASP A 435 13.98 48.00 -144.11
CA ASP A 435 13.76 49.25 -144.88
C ASP A 435 15.07 49.69 -145.59
N LEU A 436 16.23 49.54 -144.94
CA LEU A 436 17.55 49.77 -145.53
C LEU A 436 17.90 48.74 -146.61
N GLN A 437 17.57 47.46 -146.44
CA GLN A 437 17.75 46.44 -147.48
C GLN A 437 16.86 46.71 -148.70
N ALA A 438 15.61 47.16 -148.51
CA ALA A 438 14.72 47.54 -149.60
C ALA A 438 15.28 48.75 -150.37
N SER A 439 15.73 49.78 -149.66
CA SER A 439 16.36 50.97 -150.27
C SER A 439 17.66 50.63 -151.01
N LEU A 440 18.52 49.76 -150.44
CA LEU A 440 19.71 49.25 -151.12
C LEU A 440 19.36 48.47 -152.40
N THR A 441 18.29 47.69 -152.37
CA THR A 441 17.80 46.93 -153.55
C THR A 441 17.29 47.88 -154.64
N GLU A 442 16.61 48.98 -154.27
CA GLU A 442 16.20 50.02 -155.22
C GLU A 442 17.40 50.74 -155.86
N VAL A 443 18.46 51.01 -155.07
CA VAL A 443 19.72 51.59 -155.56
C VAL A 443 20.45 50.64 -156.52
N ILE A 444 20.49 49.33 -156.22
CA ILE A 444 21.05 48.31 -157.14
C ILE A 444 20.29 48.33 -158.46
N LYS A 445 18.96 48.30 -158.43
CA LYS A 445 18.12 48.33 -159.64
C LYS A 445 18.32 49.61 -160.46
N LYS A 446 18.47 50.78 -159.81
CA LYS A 446 18.84 52.03 -160.50
C LYS A 446 20.21 51.97 -161.18
N ASN A 447 21.19 51.28 -160.59
CA ASN A 447 22.48 51.03 -161.22
C ASN A 447 22.37 50.11 -162.43
N GLU A 448 21.52 49.08 -162.38
CA GLU A 448 21.24 48.20 -163.53
C GLU A 448 20.57 48.97 -164.68
N GLU A 449 19.57 49.81 -164.37
CA GLU A 449 18.90 50.70 -165.33
C GLU A 449 19.90 51.70 -165.98
N LEU A 450 20.78 52.31 -165.19
CA LEU A 450 21.85 53.19 -165.69
C LEU A 450 22.87 52.45 -166.56
N GLN A 451 23.25 51.21 -166.17
CA GLN A 451 24.18 50.40 -166.95
C GLN A 451 23.57 49.97 -168.29
N GLU A 452 22.27 49.65 -168.33
CA GLU A 452 21.57 49.37 -169.59
C GLU A 452 21.52 50.61 -170.50
N ASP A 453 21.35 51.80 -169.92
CA ASP A 453 21.33 53.06 -170.67
C ASP A 453 22.73 53.48 -171.20
N VAL A 454 23.79 53.15 -170.46
CA VAL A 454 25.19 53.22 -170.95
C VAL A 454 25.38 52.24 -172.12
N ASN A 455 24.95 50.99 -172.00
CA ASN A 455 25.07 49.99 -173.06
C ASN A 455 24.32 50.42 -174.35
N LYS A 456 23.15 51.05 -174.22
CA LYS A 456 22.40 51.64 -175.35
C LYS A 456 23.17 52.77 -176.03
N LYS A 457 23.78 53.67 -175.25
CA LYS A 457 24.63 54.76 -175.78
C LYS A 457 25.89 54.23 -176.47
N GLU A 458 26.52 53.20 -175.92
CA GLU A 458 27.67 52.53 -176.54
C GLU A 458 27.30 51.83 -177.86
N MET A 459 26.12 51.21 -177.94
CA MET A 459 25.55 50.68 -179.19
C MET A 459 25.30 51.79 -180.24
N GLY A 460 24.81 52.96 -179.82
CA GLY A 460 24.64 54.13 -180.68
C GLY A 460 25.97 54.68 -181.22
N ILE A 461 27.02 54.70 -180.39
CA ILE A 461 28.39 55.04 -180.81
C ILE A 461 28.87 54.03 -181.86
N LYS A 462 28.73 52.73 -181.63
CA LYS A 462 29.09 51.65 -182.58
C LYS A 462 28.22 51.59 -183.85
N GLN A 463 27.16 52.38 -183.93
CA GLN A 463 26.43 52.66 -185.18
C GLN A 463 27.01 53.90 -185.88
N MET A 464 27.26 55.00 -185.15
CA MET A 464 27.92 56.19 -185.71
C MET A 464 29.33 55.90 -186.23
N GLU A 465 30.13 55.08 -185.55
CA GLU A 465 31.44 54.63 -186.04
C GLU A 465 31.34 53.85 -187.36
N ARG A 466 30.27 53.09 -187.57
CA ARG A 466 30.00 52.40 -188.84
C ARG A 466 29.71 53.39 -189.95
N VAL A 467 28.81 54.33 -189.73
CA VAL A 467 28.47 55.41 -190.68
C VAL A 467 29.71 56.26 -191.00
N ILE A 468 30.56 56.57 -190.02
CA ILE A 468 31.83 57.30 -190.22
C ILE A 468 32.81 56.49 -191.08
N ASN A 469 32.84 55.17 -190.96
CA ASN A 469 33.73 54.32 -191.76
C ASN A 469 33.17 54.05 -193.17
N GLU A 470 31.86 53.98 -193.34
CA GLU A 470 31.18 53.97 -194.65
C GLU A 470 31.46 55.29 -195.40
N LEU A 471 31.26 56.44 -194.75
CA LEU A 471 31.56 57.77 -195.32
C LEU A 471 33.05 57.96 -195.65
N LYS A 472 33.97 57.35 -194.88
CA LYS A 472 35.40 57.30 -195.24
C LYS A 472 35.64 56.45 -196.49
N SER A 473 34.98 55.30 -196.61
CA SER A 473 35.10 54.45 -197.80
C SER A 473 34.57 55.15 -199.06
N GLU A 474 33.48 55.92 -198.96
CA GLU A 474 32.98 56.75 -200.06
C GLU A 474 33.93 57.91 -200.39
N LEU A 475 34.49 58.57 -199.37
CA LEU A 475 35.44 59.67 -199.53
C LEU A 475 36.74 59.22 -200.21
N ASP A 476 37.25 58.03 -199.89
CA ASP A 476 38.45 57.48 -200.53
C ASP A 476 38.17 56.97 -201.96
N ASN A 477 37.00 56.36 -202.22
CA ASN A 477 36.55 56.07 -203.59
C ASN A 477 36.46 57.32 -204.47
N MET A 478 36.10 58.49 -203.91
CA MET A 478 36.10 59.76 -204.64
C MET A 478 37.50 60.38 -204.85
N LYS A 479 38.55 59.90 -204.19
CA LYS A 479 39.93 60.36 -204.43
C LYS A 479 40.54 59.75 -205.69
N ASP A 480 40.33 58.46 -205.94
CA ASP A 480 40.93 57.77 -207.11
C ASP A 480 40.38 58.28 -208.45
N VAL A 481 39.09 58.65 -208.50
CA VAL A 481 38.49 59.31 -209.68
C VAL A 481 39.11 60.69 -209.94
N ASN A 482 39.46 61.43 -208.88
CA ASN A 482 40.04 62.77 -208.96
C ASN A 482 41.55 62.74 -209.29
N GLY A 483 42.28 61.70 -208.83
CA GLY A 483 43.68 61.48 -209.16
C GLY A 483 43.92 61.31 -210.67
N SER A 484 43.01 60.60 -211.35
CA SER A 484 43.12 60.30 -212.79
C SER A 484 42.85 61.50 -213.71
N LEU A 485 42.13 62.53 -213.24
CA LEU A 485 41.72 63.69 -214.05
C LEU A 485 42.62 64.92 -213.90
N LYS A 486 43.55 64.94 -212.94
CA LYS A 486 44.35 66.15 -212.61
C LYS A 486 45.80 66.13 -213.10
N LEU A 487 46.19 65.11 -213.87
CA LEU A 487 47.48 65.02 -214.56
C LEU A 487 47.42 65.45 -216.05
N ALA A 488 46.24 65.79 -216.57
CA ALA A 488 46.05 66.22 -217.95
C ALA A 488 45.28 67.54 -218.03
N LEU A 489 45.91 68.55 -218.63
CA LEU A 489 45.32 69.85 -219.01
C LEU A 489 44.91 70.75 -217.81
N GLY A 490 45.81 71.61 -217.29
CA GLY A 490 47.08 71.99 -217.90
C GLY A 490 48.11 72.66 -216.98
N HIS A 491 49.19 73.23 -217.52
CA HIS A 491 49.17 74.13 -218.68
C HIS A 491 48.07 75.19 -218.51
N LYS A 492 48.35 76.15 -217.60
CA LYS A 492 47.47 77.21 -217.04
C LYS A 492 46.53 76.72 -215.92
N TYR A 493 46.44 77.39 -214.76
CA TYR A 493 47.25 78.51 -214.23
C TYR A 493 47.29 78.51 -212.68
N SER A 494 48.24 79.27 -212.14
CA SER A 494 48.68 79.42 -210.75
C SER A 494 47.65 79.75 -209.65
N ALA A 495 48.05 79.53 -208.37
CA ALA A 495 48.13 80.53 -207.28
C ALA A 495 47.38 80.22 -205.94
N LEU A 496 48.11 80.35 -204.81
CA LEU A 496 47.68 80.86 -203.47
C LEU A 496 46.64 80.01 -202.65
N GLN A 497 46.54 80.06 -201.30
CA GLN A 497 47.48 80.31 -200.17
C GLN A 497 46.75 79.98 -198.82
N ASN A 498 47.47 79.58 -197.75
CA ASN A 498 47.18 79.88 -196.32
C ASN A 498 45.83 79.34 -195.70
N THR A 499 45.53 79.29 -194.38
CA THR A 499 46.29 79.43 -193.10
C THR A 499 45.53 78.81 -191.89
N SER A 500 46.26 78.05 -191.04
CA SER A 500 46.41 78.11 -189.55
C SER A 500 45.26 78.08 -188.52
N GLY A 501 45.46 77.25 -187.47
CA GLY A 501 45.14 77.54 -186.05
C GLY A 501 43.73 77.20 -185.52
N ASP A 502 43.46 77.19 -184.20
CA ASP A 502 44.32 77.04 -183.01
C ASP A 502 43.47 76.85 -181.71
N THR A 503 44.09 76.47 -180.58
CA THR A 503 43.63 76.61 -179.16
C THR A 503 42.38 75.83 -178.65
N CYS A 504 42.11 75.61 -177.34
CA CYS A 504 42.93 75.36 -176.11
C CYS A 504 41.97 75.08 -174.89
N LYS A 505 42.51 74.78 -173.69
CA LYS A 505 41.91 74.89 -172.31
C LYS A 505 40.85 73.87 -171.88
N GLU A 506 40.49 73.67 -170.60
CA GLU A 506 41.16 73.60 -169.26
C GLU A 506 40.05 73.32 -168.20
N GLY A 507 40.33 72.72 -167.02
CA GLY A 507 39.38 72.73 -165.88
C GLY A 507 39.48 71.59 -164.85
N GLU A 508 39.41 71.92 -163.57
CA GLU A 508 39.31 71.01 -162.41
C GLU A 508 37.82 70.66 -162.09
N LYS A 509 37.44 69.75 -161.18
CA LYS A 509 38.16 69.21 -160.00
C LYS A 509 37.61 67.84 -159.56
#